data_AF-A0A938V7Z0-F1
#
_entry.id   AF-A0A938V7Z0-F1
#
_cell.length_a   1.000
_cell.length_b   1.000
_cell.length_c   1.000
_cell.angle_alpha   90.00
_cell.angle_beta   90.00
_cell.angle_gamma   90.00
#
_symmetry.space_group_name_H-M   'P 1'
#
loop_
_entity.id
_entity.type
_entity.pdbx_description
1 polymer ?
#
loop_
_entity_poly.entity_id
_entity_poly.type
_entity_poly.pdbx_seq_one_letter_code
_entity_poly.pdbx_strand_id
1 'polypeptide(L)'
;MIESMRKYTFVIYRPDYPDLLSRMQELGMVHISRSSEAKTENLLKTQDLIERMNSAAKYVDKYITDESETLHTVYHTMKILKQVEDAVQTKEALQRQADGQRKAITELKPWGHFDRQLVNELKTKGIEVDFYTCPKNHFRDEWKKELCLQELSIAAGIVYFVVVHWEDEPVNFDSDRFRFPDRSLNELERELKATQEKLTEIETFFQTYSRSYYLRFQDEIIKLTADYDYEDAVQQGIPEADEHIMVLIGWIPQRLEADLVQFISKQNI
;
A
#
# COMPACT_ATOMS: atom_id res chain seq x y z
N MET A 1 -14.22 30.28 -18.07
CA MET A 1 -14.04 31.09 -19.29
C MET A 1 -13.08 30.31 -20.17
N ILE A 2 -13.49 29.91 -21.38
CA ILE A 2 -12.63 29.12 -22.29
C ILE A 2 -11.64 30.10 -22.93
N GLU A 3 -10.36 29.79 -22.84
CA GLU A 3 -9.27 30.64 -23.34
C GLU A 3 -9.09 30.45 -24.85
N SER A 4 -8.96 31.55 -25.61
CA SER A 4 -8.78 31.53 -27.07
C SER A 4 -7.35 31.09 -27.42
N MET A 5 -7.22 30.08 -28.27
CA MET A 5 -5.94 29.46 -28.66
C MET A 5 -5.61 29.74 -30.13
N ARG A 6 -4.33 29.98 -30.45
CA ARG A 6 -3.82 30.13 -31.82
C ARG A 6 -2.88 28.98 -32.19
N LYS A 7 -3.04 28.44 -33.39
CA LYS A 7 -2.19 27.38 -33.94
C LYS A 7 -0.96 28.00 -34.59
N TYR A 8 0.22 27.52 -34.21
CA TYR A 8 1.51 27.89 -34.77
C TYR A 8 2.19 26.66 -35.38
N THR A 9 2.96 26.89 -36.45
CA THR A 9 3.86 25.90 -37.04
C THR A 9 5.25 26.50 -37.04
N PHE A 10 6.16 25.89 -36.29
CA PHE A 10 7.56 26.28 -36.18
C PHE A 10 8.37 25.41 -37.13
N VAL A 11 9.25 26.03 -37.91
CA VAL A 11 10.15 25.38 -38.85
C VAL A 11 11.55 25.84 -38.48
N ILE A 12 12.35 24.95 -37.88
CA ILE A 12 13.57 25.34 -37.18
C ILE A 12 14.72 24.44 -37.59
N TYR A 13 15.92 25.00 -37.66
CA TYR A 13 17.13 24.22 -37.92
C TYR A 13 17.41 23.25 -36.76
N ARG A 14 17.71 21.99 -37.05
CA ARG A 14 17.79 20.92 -36.03
C ARG A 14 18.72 21.23 -34.84
N PRO A 15 19.90 21.85 -35.02
CA PRO A 15 20.74 22.30 -33.90
C PRO A 15 20.09 23.31 -32.94
N ASP A 16 19.20 24.17 -33.44
CA ASP A 16 18.53 25.22 -32.64
C ASP A 16 17.23 24.72 -31.99
N TYR A 17 16.81 23.49 -32.33
CA TYR A 17 15.56 22.89 -31.86
C TYR A 17 15.49 22.68 -30.33
N PRO A 18 16.54 22.16 -29.65
CA PRO A 18 16.52 22.01 -28.19
C PRO A 18 16.41 23.35 -27.45
N ASP A 19 17.10 24.39 -27.95
CA ASP A 19 17.10 25.73 -27.37
C ASP A 19 15.73 26.41 -27.44
N LEU A 20 15.01 26.21 -28.55
CA LEU A 20 13.64 26.67 -28.69
C LEU A 20 12.74 25.97 -27.66
N LEU A 21 12.79 24.64 -27.56
CA LEU A 21 11.93 23.86 -26.67
C LEU A 21 12.14 24.26 -25.20
N SER A 22 13.38 24.44 -24.76
CA SER A 22 13.68 24.85 -23.37
C SER A 22 13.08 26.22 -23.06
N ARG A 23 13.11 27.15 -24.01
CA ARG A 23 12.55 28.50 -23.82
C ARG A 23 11.03 28.53 -23.93
N MET A 24 10.43 27.68 -24.76
CA MET A 24 8.99 27.49 -24.78
C MET A 24 8.48 26.96 -23.43
N GLN A 25 9.22 26.02 -22.84
CA GLN A 25 8.96 25.50 -21.50
C GLN A 25 9.07 26.59 -20.43
N GLU A 26 10.10 27.44 -20.46
CA GLU A 26 10.24 28.60 -19.56
C GLU A 26 9.08 29.58 -19.67
N LEU A 27 8.55 29.79 -20.88
CA LEU A 27 7.40 30.63 -21.14
C LEU A 27 6.06 29.98 -20.72
N GLY A 28 6.08 28.73 -20.23
CA GLY A 28 4.88 27.98 -19.84
C GLY A 28 3.94 27.69 -21.02
N MET A 29 4.46 27.78 -22.25
CA MET A 29 3.71 27.62 -23.47
C MET A 29 4.05 26.26 -24.08
N VAL A 30 3.01 25.48 -24.37
CA VAL A 30 2.73 24.87 -25.67
C VAL A 30 1.95 23.58 -25.46
N HIS A 31 0.80 23.49 -26.11
CA HIS A 31 0.18 22.20 -26.40
C HIS A 31 0.75 21.72 -27.74
N ILE A 32 1.74 20.83 -27.72
CA ILE A 32 2.38 20.30 -28.94
C ILE A 32 1.46 19.27 -29.55
N SER A 33 1.18 19.38 -30.86
CA SER A 33 0.41 18.35 -31.54
C SER A 33 1.26 17.11 -31.71
N ARG A 34 0.73 15.96 -31.32
CA ARG A 34 1.43 14.69 -31.43
C ARG A 34 1.60 14.27 -32.90
N SER A 35 2.83 14.10 -33.33
CA SER A 35 3.20 13.52 -34.62
C SER A 35 3.49 12.02 -34.51
N SER A 36 3.80 11.53 -33.31
CA SER A 36 4.11 10.13 -32.98
C SER A 36 3.38 9.68 -31.72
N GLU A 37 2.78 8.48 -31.75
CA GLU A 37 2.23 7.80 -30.56
C GLU A 37 3.28 6.95 -29.82
N ALA A 38 4.45 6.72 -30.42
CA ALA A 38 5.49 5.87 -29.85
C ALA A 38 6.21 6.61 -28.71
N LYS A 39 6.10 6.07 -27.49
CA LYS A 39 6.87 6.54 -26.33
C LYS A 39 8.18 5.77 -26.23
N THR A 40 9.28 6.49 -26.02
CA THR A 40 10.58 5.90 -25.69
C THR A 40 10.53 5.16 -24.35
N GLU A 41 11.39 4.16 -24.15
CA GLU A 41 11.52 3.46 -22.86
C GLU A 41 11.76 4.39 -21.67
N ASN A 42 12.50 5.49 -21.88
CA ASN A 42 12.75 6.49 -20.85
C ASN A 42 11.47 7.23 -20.44
N LEU A 43 10.68 7.71 -21.40
CA LEU A 43 9.37 8.32 -21.14
C LEU A 43 8.45 7.37 -20.34
N LEU A 44 8.44 6.08 -20.68
CA LEU A 44 7.67 5.08 -19.94
C LEU A 44 8.15 4.92 -18.49
N LYS A 45 9.47 4.87 -18.26
CA LYS A 45 10.06 4.81 -16.91
C LYS A 45 9.74 6.06 -16.08
N THR A 46 9.84 7.24 -16.69
CA THR A 46 9.52 8.51 -16.03
C THR A 46 8.04 8.59 -15.69
N GLN A 47 7.16 8.13 -16.61
CA GLN A 47 5.72 8.05 -16.34
C GLN A 47 5.41 7.11 -15.16
N ASP A 48 5.95 5.89 -15.16
CA ASP A 48 5.78 4.94 -14.04
C ASP A 48 6.25 5.55 -12.71
N LEU A 49 7.39 6.23 -12.72
CA LEU A 49 7.94 6.88 -11.54
C LEU A 49 7.02 7.99 -11.00
N ILE A 50 6.46 8.82 -11.89
CA ILE A 50 5.47 9.85 -11.53
C ILE A 50 4.20 9.21 -10.94
N GLU A 51 3.71 8.13 -11.53
CA GLU A 51 2.52 7.41 -11.03
C GLU A 51 2.75 6.81 -9.63
N ARG A 52 3.93 6.22 -9.41
CA ARG A 52 4.34 5.69 -8.10
C ARG A 52 4.47 6.79 -7.05
N MET A 53 5.11 7.91 -7.38
CA MET A 53 5.19 9.06 -6.46
C MET A 53 3.82 9.66 -6.15
N ASN A 54 2.93 9.77 -7.14
CA ASN A 54 1.55 10.23 -6.92
C ASN A 54 0.79 9.29 -5.98
N SER A 55 0.95 7.99 -6.16
CA SER A 55 0.33 6.99 -5.29
C SER A 55 0.86 7.06 -3.86
N ALA A 56 2.18 7.20 -3.70
CA ALA A 56 2.82 7.41 -2.41
C ALA A 56 2.37 8.72 -1.74
N ALA A 57 2.32 9.83 -2.49
CA ALA A 57 1.84 11.11 -2.00
C ALA A 57 0.39 11.01 -1.50
N LYS A 58 -0.52 10.42 -2.29
CA LYS A 58 -1.92 10.19 -1.88
C LYS A 58 -2.04 9.29 -0.66
N TYR A 59 -1.16 8.30 -0.51
CA TYR A 59 -1.17 7.44 0.66
C TYR A 59 -0.79 8.21 1.92
N VAL A 60 0.30 8.98 1.82
CA VAL A 60 0.87 9.73 2.94
C VAL A 60 0.00 10.93 3.33
N ASP A 61 -0.68 11.55 2.37
CA ASP A 61 -1.64 12.66 2.56
C ASP A 61 -2.73 12.32 3.60
N LYS A 62 -3.16 11.05 3.65
CA LYS A 62 -4.15 10.56 4.62
C LYS A 62 -3.71 10.69 6.08
N TYR A 63 -2.42 10.82 6.33
CA TYR A 63 -1.82 10.89 7.66
C TYR A 63 -1.32 12.30 8.01
N ILE A 64 -1.63 13.31 7.18
CA ILE A 64 -1.32 14.69 7.49
C ILE A 64 -2.32 15.20 8.52
N THR A 65 -1.80 15.66 9.66
CA THR A 65 -2.55 16.34 10.72
C THR A 65 -1.90 17.70 11.00
N ASP A 66 -2.56 18.53 11.80
CA ASP A 66 -1.99 19.83 12.21
C ASP A 66 -0.68 19.69 13.01
N GLU A 67 -0.46 18.52 13.62
CA GLU A 67 0.75 18.17 14.38
C GLU A 67 1.89 17.65 13.48
N SER A 68 1.64 17.40 12.19
CA SER A 68 2.67 16.92 11.26
C SER A 68 3.74 17.98 11.01
N GLU A 69 4.95 17.70 11.47
CA GLU A 69 6.09 18.60 11.34
C GLU A 69 6.67 18.59 9.91
N THR A 70 7.09 19.75 9.44
CA THR A 70 7.92 19.87 8.23
C THR A 70 9.37 19.61 8.61
N LEU A 71 9.75 18.35 8.67
CA LEU A 71 11.12 17.94 8.94
C LEU A 71 12.00 18.09 7.69
N HIS A 72 13.19 18.66 7.85
CA HIS A 72 14.20 18.61 6.80
C HIS A 72 14.76 17.20 6.70
N THR A 73 14.37 16.48 5.64
CA THR A 73 14.92 15.16 5.36
C THR A 73 16.12 15.30 4.42
N VAL A 74 17.26 14.70 4.80
CA VAL A 74 18.49 14.67 3.99
C VAL A 74 18.45 13.54 2.96
N TYR A 75 17.42 12.69 3.02
CA TYR A 75 17.28 11.53 2.14
C TYR A 75 16.84 11.92 0.73
N HIS A 76 17.41 11.22 -0.25
CA HIS A 76 17.00 11.32 -1.64
C HIS A 76 15.55 10.86 -1.83
N THR A 77 14.79 11.52 -2.72
CA THR A 77 13.35 11.28 -2.94
C THR A 77 13.05 9.81 -3.26
N MET A 78 13.92 9.14 -4.04
CA MET A 78 13.78 7.70 -4.34
C MET A 78 13.86 6.80 -3.10
N LYS A 79 14.69 7.15 -2.12
CA LYS A 79 14.82 6.38 -0.89
C LYS A 79 13.55 6.52 -0.04
N ILE A 80 12.99 7.73 -0.01
CA ILE A 80 11.72 8.02 0.67
C ILE A 80 10.59 7.24 -0.01
N LEU A 81 10.52 7.26 -1.34
CA LEU A 81 9.53 6.49 -2.11
C LEU A 81 9.58 5.01 -1.74
N LYS A 82 10.77 4.41 -1.79
CA LYS A 82 10.97 3.00 -1.42
C LYS A 82 10.57 2.73 0.05
N GLN A 83 10.94 3.60 0.98
CA GLN A 83 10.55 3.45 2.39
C GLN A 83 9.03 3.48 2.58
N VAL A 84 8.34 4.37 1.86
CA VAL A 84 6.87 4.43 1.89
C VAL A 84 6.27 3.15 1.30
N GLU A 85 6.74 2.71 0.13
CA GLU A 85 6.27 1.47 -0.51
C GLU A 85 6.48 0.23 0.40
N ASP A 86 7.67 0.07 0.98
CA ASP A 86 8.00 -1.02 1.89
C ASP A 86 7.14 -0.97 3.17
N ALA A 87 6.92 0.21 3.73
CA ALA A 87 6.09 0.40 4.92
C ALA A 87 4.60 0.10 4.65
N VAL A 88 4.08 0.49 3.47
CA VAL A 88 2.70 0.16 3.04
C VAL A 88 2.52 -1.35 2.92
N GLN A 89 3.43 -2.03 2.22
CA GLN A 89 3.38 -3.49 2.05
C GLN A 89 3.48 -4.22 3.40
N THR A 90 4.40 -3.76 4.26
CA THR A 90 4.57 -4.32 5.60
C THR A 90 3.31 -4.14 6.45
N LYS A 91 2.68 -2.96 6.39
CA LYS A 91 1.42 -2.69 7.08
C LYS A 91 0.31 -3.64 6.63
N GLU A 92 0.12 -3.82 5.33
CA GLU A 92 -0.90 -4.74 4.80
C GLU A 92 -0.63 -6.20 5.22
N ALA A 93 0.62 -6.64 5.20
CA ALA A 93 0.99 -7.98 5.66
C ALA A 93 0.70 -8.18 7.16
N LEU A 94 1.06 -7.20 7.99
CA LEU A 94 0.78 -7.23 9.43
C LEU A 94 -0.72 -7.16 9.73
N GLN A 95 -1.51 -6.40 8.95
CA GLN A 95 -2.96 -6.37 9.10
C GLN A 95 -3.58 -7.73 8.79
N ARG A 96 -3.19 -8.37 7.68
CA ARG A 96 -3.63 -9.74 7.36
C ARG A 96 -3.24 -10.74 8.45
N GLN A 97 -2.03 -10.62 9.00
CA GLN A 97 -1.58 -11.46 10.12
C GLN A 97 -2.44 -11.24 11.37
N ALA A 98 -2.69 -9.98 11.75
CA ALA A 98 -3.51 -9.64 12.91
C ALA A 98 -4.94 -10.15 12.78
N ASP A 99 -5.54 -10.09 11.58
CA ASP A 99 -6.88 -10.62 11.34
C ASP A 99 -6.92 -12.15 11.42
N GLY A 100 -5.87 -12.84 10.95
CA GLY A 100 -5.72 -14.29 11.13
C GLY A 100 -5.60 -14.67 12.62
N GLN A 101 -4.78 -13.94 13.38
CA GLN A 101 -4.63 -14.14 14.83
C GLN A 101 -5.94 -13.87 15.58
N ARG A 102 -6.69 -12.80 15.23
CA ARG A 102 -8.00 -12.51 15.82
C ARG A 102 -9.03 -13.62 15.60
N LYS A 103 -9.04 -14.22 14.41
CA LYS A 103 -9.91 -15.38 14.11
C LYS A 103 -9.52 -16.58 14.97
N ALA A 104 -8.24 -16.94 15.01
CA ALA A 104 -7.76 -18.04 15.84
C ALA A 104 -8.04 -17.82 17.34
N ILE A 105 -7.85 -16.59 17.85
CA ILE A 105 -8.22 -16.21 19.21
C ILE A 105 -9.72 -16.38 19.43
N THR A 106 -10.56 -15.96 18.49
CA THR A 106 -12.03 -16.08 18.61
C THR A 106 -12.46 -17.54 18.69
N GLU A 107 -11.83 -18.43 17.91
CA GLU A 107 -12.08 -19.87 17.94
C GLU A 107 -11.62 -20.51 19.26
N LEU A 108 -10.52 -20.02 19.84
CA LEU A 108 -9.94 -20.57 21.08
C LEU A 108 -10.50 -19.96 22.37
N LYS A 109 -11.09 -18.77 22.29
CA LYS A 109 -11.64 -18.05 23.45
C LYS A 109 -12.65 -18.86 24.28
N PRO A 110 -13.56 -19.67 23.69
CA PRO A 110 -14.47 -20.51 24.47
C PRO A 110 -13.77 -21.59 25.31
N TRP A 111 -12.57 -22.01 24.91
CA TRP A 111 -11.76 -22.99 25.63
C TRP A 111 -10.95 -22.38 26.77
N GLY A 112 -10.82 -21.06 26.80
CA GLY A 112 -10.07 -20.33 27.81
C GLY A 112 -8.55 -20.51 27.72
N HIS A 113 -7.87 -20.08 28.78
CA HIS A 113 -6.42 -20.12 28.89
C HIS A 113 -5.97 -21.51 29.32
N PHE A 114 -5.65 -22.32 28.34
CA PHE A 114 -5.26 -23.70 28.55
C PHE A 114 -3.75 -23.90 28.51
N ASP A 115 -3.21 -24.64 29.49
CA ASP A 115 -1.79 -24.98 29.56
C ASP A 115 -1.51 -26.32 28.85
N ARG A 116 -0.85 -26.25 27.69
CA ARG A 116 -0.45 -27.43 26.92
C ARG A 116 0.59 -28.29 27.65
N GLN A 117 1.44 -27.69 28.48
CA GLN A 117 2.43 -28.45 29.25
C GLN A 117 1.71 -29.38 30.22
N LEU A 118 0.69 -28.85 30.92
CA LEU A 118 -0.12 -29.65 31.83
C LEU A 118 -0.81 -30.83 31.14
N VAL A 119 -1.36 -30.66 29.93
CA VAL A 119 -1.95 -31.81 29.21
C VAL A 119 -0.96 -32.83 28.76
N ASN A 120 0.20 -32.39 28.27
CA ASN A 120 1.23 -33.33 27.89
C ASN A 120 1.71 -34.12 29.12
N GLU A 121 1.87 -33.47 30.27
CA GLU A 121 2.20 -34.13 31.53
C GLU A 121 1.13 -35.14 31.96
N LEU A 122 -0.16 -34.79 31.85
CA LEU A 122 -1.27 -35.71 32.13
C LEU A 122 -1.20 -36.92 31.19
N LYS A 123 -0.95 -36.69 29.89
CA LYS A 123 -0.81 -37.75 28.91
C LYS A 123 0.37 -38.69 29.21
N THR A 124 1.51 -38.17 29.67
CA THR A 124 2.64 -39.03 30.09
C THR A 124 2.33 -39.89 31.33
N LYS A 125 1.30 -39.53 32.10
CA LYS A 125 0.80 -40.30 33.25
C LYS A 125 -0.35 -41.24 32.88
N GLY A 126 -0.67 -41.39 31.58
CA GLY A 126 -1.77 -42.25 31.10
C GLY A 126 -3.15 -41.61 31.23
N ILE A 127 -3.23 -40.30 31.45
CA ILE A 127 -4.50 -39.54 31.54
C ILE A 127 -4.68 -38.74 30.25
N GLU A 128 -5.71 -39.06 29.48
CA GLU A 128 -6.09 -38.31 28.28
C GLU A 128 -7.16 -37.26 28.61
N VAL A 129 -7.06 -36.12 27.92
CA VAL A 129 -8.01 -35.00 28.02
C VAL A 129 -8.56 -34.73 26.63
N ASP A 130 -9.85 -35.00 26.48
CA ASP A 130 -10.57 -34.84 25.23
C ASP A 130 -11.49 -33.63 25.26
N PHE A 131 -11.52 -32.91 24.14
CA PHE A 131 -12.24 -31.66 23.99
C PHE A 131 -13.41 -31.88 23.05
N TYR A 132 -14.60 -31.57 23.51
CA TYR A 132 -15.83 -31.82 22.76
C TYR A 132 -16.69 -30.56 22.68
N THR A 133 -17.42 -30.47 21.57
CA THR A 133 -18.43 -29.42 21.36
C THR A 133 -19.75 -30.06 20.99
N CYS A 134 -20.85 -29.57 21.56
CA CYS A 134 -22.18 -29.97 21.11
C CYS A 134 -23.18 -28.80 21.22
N PRO A 135 -24.25 -28.78 20.40
CA PRO A 135 -25.35 -27.85 20.60
C PRO A 135 -25.94 -28.03 22.01
N LYS A 136 -26.35 -26.93 22.65
CA LYS A 136 -26.91 -26.95 24.01
C LYS A 136 -28.09 -27.93 24.16
N ASN A 137 -28.90 -28.10 23.12
CA ASN A 137 -30.05 -29.01 23.14
C ASN A 137 -29.65 -30.50 23.15
N HIS A 138 -28.43 -30.83 22.75
CA HIS A 138 -27.89 -32.19 22.76
C HIS A 138 -27.06 -32.50 24.01
N PHE A 139 -26.72 -31.48 24.80
CA PHE A 139 -25.96 -31.66 26.03
C PHE A 139 -26.85 -32.30 27.10
N ARG A 140 -26.40 -33.42 27.68
CA ARG A 140 -27.15 -34.15 28.74
C ARG A 140 -26.42 -34.04 30.07
N ASP A 141 -27.11 -33.55 31.09
CA ASP A 141 -26.53 -33.44 32.45
C ASP A 141 -26.22 -34.80 33.08
N GLU A 142 -26.79 -35.90 32.57
CA GLU A 142 -26.45 -37.27 32.99
C GLU A 142 -24.97 -37.59 32.80
N TRP A 143 -24.34 -37.03 31.75
CA TRP A 143 -22.92 -37.25 31.46
C TRP A 143 -21.99 -36.78 32.57
N LYS A 144 -22.38 -35.75 33.33
CA LYS A 144 -21.62 -35.25 34.49
C LYS A 144 -21.56 -36.26 35.64
N LYS A 145 -22.46 -37.25 35.67
CA LYS A 145 -22.53 -38.27 36.73
C LYS A 145 -21.78 -39.55 36.37
N GLU A 146 -21.69 -39.85 35.07
CA GLU A 146 -21.08 -41.09 34.56
C GLU A 146 -19.60 -40.91 34.20
N LEU A 147 -19.20 -39.70 33.85
CA LEU A 147 -17.87 -39.39 33.34
C LEU A 147 -17.23 -38.22 34.10
N CYS A 148 -15.90 -38.18 34.12
CA CYS A 148 -15.17 -37.01 34.62
C CYS A 148 -15.22 -35.90 33.55
N LEU A 149 -16.37 -35.23 33.48
CA LEU A 149 -16.67 -34.18 32.50
C LEU A 149 -16.73 -32.82 33.19
N GLN A 150 -16.06 -31.83 32.59
CA GLN A 150 -16.13 -30.44 33.02
C GLN A 150 -16.64 -29.55 31.88
N GLU A 151 -17.73 -28.83 32.13
CA GLU A 151 -18.23 -27.77 31.26
C GLU A 151 -17.32 -26.54 31.41
N LEU A 152 -16.82 -26.03 30.28
CA LEU A 152 -15.91 -24.87 30.25
C LEU A 152 -16.68 -23.58 29.95
N SER A 153 -17.45 -23.56 28.87
CA SER A 153 -18.21 -22.38 28.46
C SER A 153 -19.37 -22.70 27.52
N ILE A 154 -20.24 -21.71 27.33
CA ILE A 154 -21.30 -21.74 26.33
C ILE A 154 -21.14 -20.50 25.44
N ALA A 155 -20.91 -20.70 24.15
CA ALA A 155 -20.78 -19.63 23.17
C ALA A 155 -21.63 -19.91 21.92
N ALA A 156 -22.41 -18.93 21.50
CA ALA A 156 -23.30 -19.03 20.32
C ALA A 156 -24.22 -20.27 20.31
N GLY A 157 -24.68 -20.73 21.48
CA GLY A 157 -25.54 -21.92 21.60
C GLY A 157 -24.82 -23.26 21.55
N ILE A 158 -23.48 -23.26 21.47
CA ILE A 158 -22.62 -24.44 21.54
C ILE A 158 -22.02 -24.52 22.95
N VAL A 159 -22.05 -25.72 23.54
CA VAL A 159 -21.43 -26.05 24.82
C VAL A 159 -20.04 -26.59 24.54
N TYR A 160 -19.05 -26.04 25.24
CA TYR A 160 -17.65 -26.44 25.20
C TYR A 160 -17.33 -27.16 26.49
N PHE A 161 -16.87 -28.40 26.41
CA PHE A 161 -16.59 -29.22 27.58
C PHE A 161 -15.38 -30.13 27.35
N VAL A 162 -14.80 -30.57 28.45
CA VAL A 162 -13.67 -31.50 28.47
C VAL A 162 -14.04 -32.76 29.20
N VAL A 163 -13.49 -33.88 28.73
CA VAL A 163 -13.63 -35.19 29.32
C VAL A 163 -12.25 -35.71 29.67
N VAL A 164 -12.06 -36.10 30.92
CA VAL A 164 -10.80 -36.68 31.40
C VAL A 164 -11.00 -38.17 31.60
N HIS A 165 -10.14 -38.98 31.00
CA HIS A 165 -10.22 -40.44 31.11
C HIS A 165 -8.82 -41.07 31.14
N TRP A 166 -8.75 -42.33 31.56
CA TRP A 166 -7.53 -43.12 31.45
C TRP A 166 -7.35 -43.59 30.00
N GLU A 167 -6.10 -43.75 29.56
CA GLU A 167 -5.78 -44.22 28.20
C GLU A 167 -6.42 -45.58 27.89
N ASP A 168 -6.54 -46.45 28.90
CA ASP A 168 -7.12 -47.80 28.78
C ASP A 168 -8.67 -47.80 28.75
N GLU A 169 -9.32 -46.67 29.05
CA GLU A 169 -10.78 -46.52 29.07
C GLU A 169 -11.22 -45.37 28.14
N PRO A 170 -11.12 -45.55 26.81
CA PRO A 170 -11.47 -44.51 25.86
C PRO A 170 -12.98 -44.22 25.91
N VAL A 171 -13.33 -42.96 26.12
CA VAL A 171 -14.71 -42.50 26.14
C VAL A 171 -15.09 -42.04 24.73
N ASN A 172 -16.00 -42.75 24.09
CA ASN A 172 -16.51 -42.35 22.78
C ASN A 172 -17.79 -41.51 22.94
N PHE A 173 -17.68 -40.22 22.66
CA PHE A 173 -18.83 -39.32 22.59
C PHE A 173 -19.36 -39.23 21.15
N ASP A 174 -20.68 -39.25 20.99
CA ASP A 174 -21.36 -38.98 19.72
C ASP A 174 -21.41 -37.45 19.45
N SER A 175 -20.25 -36.79 19.57
CA SER A 175 -20.10 -35.35 19.41
C SER A 175 -18.76 -34.99 18.77
N ASP A 176 -18.69 -33.80 18.19
CA ASP A 176 -17.50 -33.36 17.48
C ASP A 176 -16.34 -33.14 18.45
N ARG A 177 -15.23 -33.86 18.22
CA ARG A 177 -13.98 -33.71 18.95
C ARG A 177 -13.19 -32.54 18.40
N PHE A 178 -12.94 -31.54 19.23
CA PHE A 178 -12.10 -30.41 18.89
C PHE A 178 -10.63 -30.78 19.03
N ARG A 179 -9.84 -30.44 18.00
CA ARG A 179 -8.38 -30.59 18.04
C ARG A 179 -7.77 -29.22 18.21
N PHE A 180 -6.97 -29.07 19.27
CA PHE A 180 -6.24 -27.83 19.49
C PHE A 180 -5.26 -27.56 18.35
N PRO A 181 -5.22 -26.32 17.83
CA PRO A 181 -4.10 -25.84 17.04
C PRO A 181 -2.78 -25.94 17.81
N ASP A 182 -1.66 -25.86 17.09
CA ASP A 182 -0.33 -25.94 17.71
C ASP A 182 -0.03 -24.79 18.69
N ARG A 183 -0.70 -23.65 18.51
CA ARG A 183 -0.52 -22.44 19.33
C ARG A 183 -1.61 -22.32 20.39
N SER A 184 -1.20 -21.94 21.60
CA SER A 184 -2.11 -21.66 22.72
C SER A 184 -2.78 -20.29 22.58
N LEU A 185 -3.89 -20.09 23.29
CA LEU A 185 -4.58 -18.79 23.37
C LEU A 185 -3.65 -17.69 23.89
N ASN A 186 -2.88 -17.99 24.94
CA ASN A 186 -1.88 -17.07 25.51
C ASN A 186 -0.83 -16.63 24.49
N GLU A 187 -0.31 -17.57 23.69
CA GLU A 187 0.68 -17.26 22.65
C GLU A 187 0.05 -16.38 21.57
N LEU A 188 -1.14 -16.74 21.08
CA LEU A 188 -1.82 -15.96 20.04
C LEU A 188 -2.17 -14.54 20.50
N GLU A 189 -2.61 -14.36 21.75
CA GLU A 189 -2.88 -13.04 22.33
C GLU A 189 -1.60 -12.20 22.42
N ARG A 190 -0.47 -12.79 22.85
CA ARG A 190 0.83 -12.11 22.88
C ARG A 190 1.31 -11.75 21.48
N GLU A 191 1.21 -12.66 20.52
CA GLU A 191 1.59 -12.41 19.13
C GLU A 191 0.72 -11.33 18.49
N LEU A 192 -0.60 -11.32 18.76
CA LEU A 192 -1.50 -10.27 18.29
C LEU A 192 -1.11 -8.91 18.85
N LYS A 193 -0.81 -8.85 20.16
CA LYS A 193 -0.35 -7.60 20.80
C LYS A 193 0.95 -7.09 20.15
N ALA A 194 1.94 -7.95 19.97
CA ALA A 194 3.20 -7.57 19.31
C ALA A 194 2.98 -7.13 17.84
N THR A 195 2.03 -7.75 17.13
CA THR A 195 1.67 -7.36 15.76
C THR A 195 0.98 -5.99 15.74
N GLN A 196 0.11 -5.71 16.71
CA GLN A 196 -0.55 -4.41 16.88
C GLN A 196 0.45 -3.31 17.24
N GLU A 197 1.42 -3.59 18.11
CA GLU A 197 2.50 -2.65 18.45
C GLU A 197 3.28 -2.24 17.18
N LYS A 198 3.68 -3.21 16.34
CA LYS A 198 4.33 -2.91 15.05
C LYS A 198 3.45 -2.10 14.10
N LEU A 199 2.14 -2.38 14.06
CA LEU A 199 1.20 -1.57 13.26
C LEU A 199 1.15 -0.13 13.76
N THR A 200 1.11 0.07 15.08
CA THR A 200 1.13 1.41 15.66
C THR A 200 2.44 2.14 15.38
N GLU A 201 3.59 1.46 15.42
CA GLU A 201 4.88 2.04 15.03
C GLU A 201 4.86 2.56 13.59
N ILE A 202 4.32 1.78 12.65
CA ILE A 202 4.19 2.21 11.24
C ILE A 202 3.24 3.40 11.10
N GLU A 203 2.15 3.42 11.86
CA GLU A 203 1.21 4.55 11.85
C GLU A 203 1.84 5.83 12.41
N THR A 204 2.57 5.73 13.53
CA THR A 204 3.32 6.87 14.08
C THR A 204 4.38 7.37 13.12
N PHE A 205 5.11 6.46 12.45
CA PHE A 205 6.05 6.83 11.39
C PHE A 205 5.38 7.66 10.29
N PHE A 206 4.21 7.24 9.79
CA PHE A 206 3.50 8.03 8.78
C PHE A 206 3.03 9.37 9.33
N GLN A 207 2.48 9.44 10.54
CA GLN A 207 2.03 10.70 11.16
C GLN A 207 3.17 11.70 11.33
N THR A 208 4.36 11.23 11.73
CA THR A 208 5.54 12.10 11.95
C THR A 208 6.07 12.66 10.64
N TYR A 209 6.19 11.84 9.59
CA TYR A 209 6.86 12.25 8.35
C TYR A 209 5.93 12.70 7.22
N SER A 210 4.61 12.56 7.39
CA SER A 210 3.65 12.66 6.30
C SER A 210 3.76 13.95 5.50
N ARG A 211 3.74 15.09 6.21
CA ARG A 211 3.82 16.41 5.60
C ARG A 211 5.13 16.62 4.83
N SER A 212 6.26 16.23 5.43
CA SER A 212 7.58 16.37 4.79
C SER A 212 7.72 15.53 3.52
N TYR A 213 7.24 14.29 3.55
CA TYR A 213 7.31 13.38 2.41
C TYR A 213 6.34 13.79 1.32
N TYR A 214 5.12 14.23 1.69
CA TYR A 214 4.15 14.74 0.74
C TYR A 214 4.70 15.92 -0.06
N LEU A 215 5.24 16.95 0.61
CA LEU A 215 5.85 18.11 -0.06
C LEU A 215 7.01 17.69 -0.96
N ARG A 216 7.86 16.79 -0.48
CA ARG A 216 8.99 16.29 -1.26
C ARG A 216 8.55 15.55 -2.53
N PHE A 217 7.50 14.73 -2.44
CA PHE A 217 6.93 14.07 -3.61
C PHE A 217 6.32 15.08 -4.58
N GLN A 218 5.58 16.09 -4.10
CA GLN A 218 5.00 17.12 -4.97
C GLN A 218 6.09 17.88 -5.74
N ASP A 219 7.15 18.32 -5.07
CA ASP A 219 8.26 19.02 -5.70
C ASP A 219 8.96 18.17 -6.76
N GLU A 220 9.17 16.88 -6.49
CA GLU A 220 9.82 15.96 -7.42
C GLU A 220 8.91 15.60 -8.60
N ILE A 221 7.61 15.40 -8.35
CA ILE A 221 6.61 15.16 -9.40
C ILE A 221 6.57 16.33 -10.37
N ILE A 222 6.59 17.58 -9.88
CA ILE A 222 6.61 18.77 -10.73
C ILE A 222 7.84 18.76 -11.65
N LYS A 223 9.02 18.45 -11.11
CA LYS A 223 10.26 18.37 -11.90
C LYS A 223 10.21 17.25 -12.93
N LEU A 224 9.85 16.04 -12.53
CA LEU A 224 9.75 14.90 -13.42
C LEU A 224 8.70 15.10 -14.52
N THR A 225 7.60 15.77 -14.21
CA THR A 225 6.57 16.11 -15.20
C THR A 225 7.12 17.11 -16.22
N ALA A 226 7.85 18.14 -15.76
CA ALA A 226 8.50 19.09 -16.65
C ALA A 226 9.54 18.40 -17.56
N ASP A 227 10.36 17.51 -17.01
CA ASP A 227 11.35 16.73 -17.76
C ASP A 227 10.67 15.80 -18.78
N TYR A 228 9.58 15.13 -18.36
CA TYR A 228 8.77 14.28 -19.23
C TYR A 228 8.17 15.08 -20.40
N ASP A 229 7.56 16.23 -20.11
CA ASP A 229 6.93 17.08 -21.13
C ASP A 229 7.95 17.59 -22.14
N TYR A 230 9.17 17.93 -21.68
CA TYR A 230 10.28 18.31 -22.56
C TYR A 230 10.75 17.14 -23.43
N GLU A 231 10.96 15.96 -22.85
CA GLU A 231 11.39 14.78 -23.62
C GLU A 231 10.33 14.33 -24.62
N ASP A 232 9.04 14.37 -24.25
CA ASP A 232 7.92 14.10 -25.16
C ASP A 232 7.90 15.13 -26.30
N ALA A 233 8.03 16.43 -25.98
CA ALA A 233 8.10 17.52 -26.96
C ALA A 233 9.20 17.31 -28.01
N VAL A 234 10.39 16.86 -27.58
CA VAL A 234 11.50 16.54 -28.49
C VAL A 234 11.09 15.46 -29.49
N GLN A 235 10.40 14.41 -29.04
CA GLN A 235 9.94 13.29 -29.88
C GLN A 235 8.80 13.65 -30.84
N GLN A 236 8.07 14.74 -30.57
CA GLN A 236 6.98 15.20 -31.45
C GLN A 236 7.47 16.05 -32.63
N GLY A 237 8.75 16.44 -32.67
CA GLY A 237 9.32 17.16 -33.81
C GLY A 237 9.39 16.26 -35.05
N ILE A 238 8.84 16.73 -36.17
CA ILE A 238 8.89 16.01 -37.45
C ILE A 238 10.17 16.44 -38.19
N PRO A 239 11.14 15.54 -38.41
CA PRO A 239 12.32 15.87 -39.21
C PRO A 239 11.93 15.97 -40.69
N GLU A 240 12.40 17.04 -41.34
CA GLU A 240 12.19 17.34 -42.75
C GLU A 240 13.51 17.77 -43.40
N ALA A 241 13.56 17.78 -44.73
CA ALA A 241 14.74 18.17 -45.53
C ALA A 241 16.02 17.42 -45.12
N ASP A 242 16.03 16.08 -45.28
CA ASP A 242 17.15 15.21 -44.90
C ASP A 242 17.58 15.39 -43.43
N GLU A 243 16.60 15.58 -42.53
CA GLU A 243 16.80 15.85 -41.09
C GLU A 243 17.58 17.12 -40.74
N HIS A 244 17.70 18.09 -41.67
CA HIS A 244 18.30 19.39 -41.38
C HIS A 244 17.32 20.32 -40.65
N ILE A 245 16.01 20.10 -40.82
CA ILE A 245 14.96 20.96 -40.29
C ILE A 245 14.02 20.13 -39.43
N MET A 246 13.54 20.72 -38.34
CA MET A 246 12.52 20.19 -37.45
C MET A 246 11.25 21.03 -37.59
N VAL A 247 10.11 20.35 -37.79
CA VAL A 247 8.79 20.97 -37.82
C VAL A 247 8.05 20.63 -36.55
N LEU A 248 7.58 21.66 -35.84
CA LEU A 248 6.77 21.53 -34.62
C LEU A 248 5.47 22.28 -34.79
N ILE A 249 4.35 21.63 -34.50
CA ILE A 249 3.03 22.26 -34.54
C ILE A 249 2.52 22.34 -33.09
N GLY A 250 2.03 23.51 -32.70
CA GLY A 250 1.55 23.73 -31.33
C GLY A 250 0.46 24.79 -31.22
N TRP A 251 -0.22 24.81 -30.08
CA TRP A 251 -1.24 25.81 -29.75
C TRP A 251 -0.78 26.67 -28.59
N ILE A 252 -1.02 27.98 -28.72
CA ILE A 252 -0.62 28.99 -27.73
C ILE A 252 -1.82 29.85 -27.35
N PRO A 253 -2.04 30.12 -26.05
CA PRO A 253 -3.06 31.05 -25.60
C PRO A 253 -2.81 32.46 -26.14
N GLN A 254 -3.87 33.13 -26.59
CA GLN A 254 -3.75 34.45 -27.22
C GLN A 254 -3.09 35.51 -26.32
N ARG A 255 -3.18 35.39 -24.99
CA ARG A 255 -2.49 36.29 -24.04
C ARG A 255 -0.95 36.22 -24.11
N LEU A 256 -0.39 35.07 -24.50
CA LEU A 256 1.06 34.83 -24.53
C LEU A 256 1.66 35.03 -25.93
N GLU A 257 0.83 35.39 -26.91
CA GLU A 257 1.25 35.60 -28.30
C GLU A 257 2.29 36.72 -28.44
N ALA A 258 2.13 37.82 -27.69
CA ALA A 258 3.05 38.95 -27.76
C ALA A 258 4.46 38.57 -27.28
N ASP A 259 4.55 37.77 -26.21
CA ASP A 259 5.81 37.32 -25.64
C ASP A 259 6.52 36.33 -26.58
N LEU A 260 5.76 35.45 -27.24
CA LEU A 260 6.27 34.53 -28.26
C LEU A 260 6.84 35.30 -29.46
N VAL A 261 6.10 36.26 -30.01
CA VAL A 261 6.54 37.04 -31.19
C VAL A 261 7.78 37.87 -30.86
N GLN A 262 7.85 38.45 -29.66
CA GLN A 262 9.04 39.14 -29.19
C GLN A 262 10.25 38.20 -29.04
N PHE A 263 10.01 36.94 -28.68
CA PHE A 263 11.06 35.93 -28.56
C PHE A 263 11.61 35.52 -29.94
N ILE A 264 10.73 35.11 -30.86
CA ILE A 264 11.12 34.68 -32.22
C ILE A 264 11.92 35.79 -32.93
N SER A 265 11.43 37.03 -32.86
CA SER A 265 12.09 38.19 -33.50
C SER A 265 13.46 38.55 -32.91
N LYS A 266 13.76 38.19 -31.65
CA LYS A 266 15.08 38.41 -31.03
C LYS A 266 16.12 37.37 -31.44
N GLN A 267 15.69 36.17 -31.82
CA GLN A 267 16.62 35.08 -32.16
C GLN A 267 16.88 34.92 -33.67
N ASN A 268 16.27 35.74 -34.54
CA ASN A 268 16.31 35.56 -35.99
C ASN A 268 15.91 34.13 -36.43
N ILE A 269 14.95 33.55 -35.72
CA ILE A 269 14.27 32.30 -36.07
C ILE A 269 13.01 32.65 -36.87
#